data_AF-A0A2Z6Q8Y1-F1
#
_entry.id   AF-A0A2Z6Q8Y1-F1
#
_cell.length_a   1.000
_cell.length_b   1.000
_cell.length_c   1.000
_cell.angle_alpha   90.00
_cell.angle_beta   90.00
_cell.angle_gamma   90.00
#
_symmetry.space_group_name_H-M   'P 1'
#
loop_
_entity.id
_entity.type
_entity.pdbx_description
1 polymer ?
#
loop_
_entity_poly.entity_id
_entity_poly.type
_entity_poly.pdbx_seq_one_letter_code
_entity_poly.pdbx_strand_id
1 'polypeptide(L)'
;MLKCALNPETKTRYSGPHFFGLHLEILQQTRDTHRRATVLKSFDNLTSTGQNNQAKKIAKSVSAIFDQEMTKSCHLDDNPNLKTIEFSIKDNFFNFSFNEENVEIKHKARAAVQACDKGQVTREGYQILSSISQDLPREWKVSAEKKEITYEINEIIPISLINITPSPSDNSVNSEIHINDSEIINNLQQSIGKGGQRNIINILKYLIPGLLNRNVLDITNPTIHLRISGDGRNVGRKVKQVMVTCSILNDFDNIYRPENYYTIILYPGVEKYETLNVVLEPLIMELRKLKEEGFRDN
;
A
#
# COMPACT_ATOMS: atom_id res chain seq x y z
N MET A 1 3.27 -49.45 -40.28
CA MET A 1 4.64 -49.68 -40.79
C MET A 1 5.18 -48.37 -41.34
N LEU A 2 5.98 -47.66 -40.52
CA LEU A 2 7.02 -46.71 -40.91
C LEU A 2 7.78 -46.37 -39.62
N LYS A 3 8.82 -47.18 -39.34
CA LYS A 3 9.77 -46.95 -38.26
C LYS A 3 10.83 -45.99 -38.81
N CYS A 4 10.90 -44.78 -38.29
CA CYS A 4 12.11 -43.96 -38.36
C CYS A 4 12.61 -43.75 -36.94
N ALA A 5 13.34 -44.74 -36.42
CA ALA A 5 14.19 -44.54 -35.26
C ALA A 5 15.45 -43.80 -35.74
N LEU A 6 15.64 -42.56 -35.28
CA LEU A 6 16.87 -41.80 -35.53
C LEU A 6 18.02 -42.49 -34.80
N ASN A 7 19.05 -42.88 -35.56
CA ASN A 7 20.27 -43.49 -35.05
C ASN A 7 21.14 -42.40 -34.38
N PRO A 8 21.51 -42.51 -33.08
CA PRO A 8 22.15 -41.42 -32.35
C PRO A 8 23.61 -41.13 -32.73
N GLU A 9 24.24 -41.91 -33.62
CA GLU A 9 25.67 -41.78 -33.93
C GLU A 9 26.01 -40.95 -35.17
N THR A 10 25.03 -40.44 -35.93
CA THR A 10 25.32 -39.56 -37.08
C THR A 10 25.32 -38.09 -36.65
N LYS A 11 26.52 -37.50 -36.52
CA LYS A 11 26.70 -36.04 -36.35
C LYS A 11 26.38 -35.30 -37.65
N THR A 12 25.10 -35.02 -37.87
CA THR A 12 24.65 -34.08 -38.91
C THR A 12 24.56 -32.68 -38.32
N ARG A 13 25.22 -31.70 -38.96
CA ARG A 13 25.11 -30.27 -38.61
C ARG A 13 23.71 -29.80 -38.99
N TYR A 14 22.80 -29.74 -38.02
CA TYR A 14 21.44 -29.23 -38.22
C TYR A 14 21.39 -27.73 -37.95
N SER A 15 21.39 -26.89 -38.99
CA SER A 15 20.98 -25.47 -38.87
C SER A 15 19.75 -25.20 -39.73
N GLY A 16 18.63 -24.87 -39.08
CA GLY A 16 17.36 -24.50 -39.71
C GLY A 16 16.18 -24.57 -38.72
N PRO A 17 15.02 -23.96 -39.03
CA PRO A 17 13.80 -24.12 -38.24
C PRO A 17 13.32 -25.57 -38.29
N HIS A 18 13.10 -26.18 -37.12
CA HIS A 18 12.59 -27.56 -37.01
C HIS A 18 11.13 -27.53 -36.58
N PHE A 19 10.27 -28.13 -37.38
CA PHE A 19 8.88 -28.35 -37.03
C PHE A 19 8.72 -29.76 -36.45
N PHE A 20 8.22 -29.83 -35.22
CA PHE A 20 7.84 -31.09 -34.58
C PHE A 20 6.32 -31.14 -34.46
N GLY A 21 5.73 -32.28 -34.81
CA GLY A 21 4.33 -32.59 -34.53
C GLY A 21 4.22 -33.44 -33.27
N LEU A 22 3.39 -33.02 -32.32
CA LEU A 22 3.06 -33.83 -31.14
C LEU A 22 1.87 -34.73 -31.46
N HIS A 23 2.02 -36.04 -31.25
CA HIS A 23 0.92 -36.98 -31.43
C HIS A 23 -0.03 -36.91 -30.23
N LEU A 24 -1.23 -36.36 -30.45
CA LEU A 24 -2.18 -36.07 -29.38
C LEU A 24 -2.60 -37.33 -28.60
N GLU A 25 -2.70 -38.50 -29.24
CA GLU A 25 -3.03 -39.75 -28.55
C GLU A 25 -1.95 -40.21 -27.57
N ILE A 26 -0.67 -40.09 -27.91
CA ILE A 26 0.44 -40.45 -27.01
C ILE A 26 0.46 -39.49 -25.83
N LEU A 27 0.17 -38.21 -26.09
CA LEU A 27 0.10 -37.17 -25.06
C LEU A 27 -1.10 -37.40 -24.11
N GLN A 28 -2.23 -37.86 -24.64
CA GLN A 28 -3.41 -38.27 -23.88
C GLN A 28 -3.11 -39.50 -23.01
N GLN A 29 -2.51 -40.55 -23.59
CA GLN A 29 -2.11 -41.77 -22.87
C GLN A 29 -1.12 -41.47 -21.75
N THR A 30 -0.16 -40.56 -21.98
CA THR A 30 0.82 -40.14 -20.96
C THR A 30 0.13 -39.38 -19.82
N ARG A 31 -0.81 -38.48 -20.13
CA ARG A 31 -1.62 -37.75 -19.14
C ARG A 31 -2.47 -38.71 -18.30
N ASP A 32 -3.09 -39.70 -18.93
CA ASP A 32 -3.94 -40.68 -18.23
C ASP A 32 -3.10 -41.63 -17.35
N THR A 33 -1.87 -41.95 -17.79
CA THR A 33 -0.91 -42.72 -17.00
C THR A 33 -0.41 -41.92 -15.80
N HIS A 34 -0.15 -40.62 -15.95
CA HIS A 34 0.25 -39.72 -14.86
C HIS A 34 -0.91 -39.38 -13.89
N ARG A 35 -2.17 -39.38 -14.35
CA ARG A 35 -3.34 -39.17 -13.49
C ARG A 35 -3.58 -40.33 -12.52
N ARG A 36 -3.13 -41.56 -12.82
CA ARG A 36 -3.40 -42.75 -11.99
C ARG A 36 -2.50 -42.91 -10.75
N ALA A 37 -1.53 -42.02 -10.52
CA ALA A 37 -0.69 -42.08 -9.32
C ALA A 37 -0.40 -40.68 -8.76
N THR A 38 -1.43 -39.98 -8.29
CA THR A 38 -1.18 -38.87 -7.35
C THR A 38 -0.93 -39.49 -5.96
N VAL A 39 0.22 -40.15 -5.80
CA VAL A 39 0.68 -40.54 -4.46
C VAL A 39 0.91 -39.24 -3.72
N LEU A 40 0.13 -38.98 -2.66
CA LEU A 40 0.34 -37.85 -1.78
C LEU A 40 1.78 -37.93 -1.28
N LYS A 41 2.59 -36.92 -1.58
CA LYS A 41 3.94 -36.82 -1.04
C LYS A 41 3.83 -36.76 0.48
N SER A 42 4.73 -37.47 1.18
CA SER A 42 4.89 -37.29 2.62
C SER A 42 5.07 -35.81 2.92
N PHE A 43 4.53 -35.38 4.07
CA PHE A 43 4.60 -33.99 4.51
C PHE A 43 6.03 -33.44 4.57
N ASP A 44 7.01 -34.29 4.89
CA ASP A 44 8.45 -33.94 4.95
C ASP A 44 9.05 -33.70 3.55
N ASN A 45 8.43 -34.29 2.53
CA ASN A 45 8.88 -34.18 1.13
C ASN A 45 8.21 -33.00 0.40
N LEU A 46 7.50 -32.14 1.13
CA LEU A 46 6.87 -30.93 0.62
C LEU A 46 7.73 -29.71 0.94
N THR A 47 7.70 -28.73 0.04
CA THR A 47 8.20 -27.39 0.37
C THR A 47 7.33 -26.76 1.45
N SER A 48 7.83 -25.74 2.15
CA SER A 48 7.04 -24.96 3.11
C SER A 48 5.71 -24.47 2.53
N THR A 49 5.71 -24.02 1.27
CA THR A 49 4.49 -23.66 0.53
C THR A 49 3.57 -24.87 0.32
N GLY A 50 4.11 -26.04 -0.01
CA GLY A 50 3.34 -27.28 -0.15
C GLY A 50 2.69 -27.72 1.16
N GLN A 51 3.43 -27.66 2.27
CA GLN A 51 2.95 -27.94 3.62
C GLN A 51 1.79 -27.00 4.00
N ASN A 52 1.98 -25.69 3.78
CA ASN A 52 0.93 -24.69 4.02
C ASN A 52 -0.32 -24.92 3.16
N ASN A 53 -0.15 -25.27 1.88
CA ASN A 53 -1.28 -25.56 1.00
C ASN A 53 -2.05 -26.81 1.44
N GLN A 54 -1.35 -27.84 1.91
CA GLN A 54 -1.97 -29.04 2.46
C GLN A 54 -2.75 -28.73 3.75
N ALA A 55 -2.15 -27.98 4.68
CA ALA A 55 -2.82 -27.53 5.90
C ALA A 55 -4.06 -26.67 5.59
N LYS A 56 -3.95 -25.73 4.65
CA LYS A 56 -5.07 -24.89 4.20
C LYS A 56 -6.19 -25.72 3.57
N LYS A 57 -5.87 -26.80 2.86
CA LYS A 57 -6.87 -27.71 2.29
C LYS A 57 -7.66 -28.42 3.40
N ILE A 58 -6.98 -28.87 4.46
CA ILE A 58 -7.61 -29.49 5.63
C ILE A 58 -8.53 -28.48 6.33
N ALA A 59 -8.04 -27.28 6.62
CA ALA A 59 -8.81 -26.22 7.28
C ALA A 59 -10.09 -25.86 6.49
N LYS A 60 -9.99 -25.75 5.15
CA LYS A 60 -11.15 -25.53 4.28
C LYS A 60 -12.17 -26.67 4.37
N SER A 61 -11.71 -27.93 4.38
CA SER A 61 -12.60 -29.08 4.51
C SER A 61 -13.32 -29.09 5.87
N VAL A 62 -12.62 -28.79 6.95
CA VAL A 62 -13.22 -28.70 8.29
C VAL A 62 -14.25 -27.57 8.38
N SER A 63 -13.94 -26.39 7.81
CA SER A 63 -14.91 -25.28 7.72
C SER A 63 -16.17 -25.69 6.96
N ALA A 64 -16.02 -26.35 5.81
CA ALA A 64 -17.17 -26.79 5.03
C ALA A 64 -18.04 -27.83 5.77
N ILE A 65 -17.43 -28.71 6.57
CA ILE A 65 -18.15 -29.66 7.42
C ILE A 65 -18.90 -28.92 8.53
N PHE A 66 -18.26 -27.94 9.16
CA PHE A 66 -18.90 -27.11 10.19
C PHE A 66 -20.16 -26.41 9.64
N ASP A 67 -20.07 -25.76 8.48
CA ASP A 67 -21.20 -25.07 7.86
C ASP A 67 -22.37 -26.05 7.56
N GLN A 68 -22.06 -27.26 7.12
CA GLN A 68 -23.05 -28.31 6.87
C GLN A 68 -23.69 -28.86 8.14
N GLU A 69 -22.97 -28.94 9.25
CA GLU A 69 -23.53 -29.41 10.52
C GLU A 69 -24.35 -28.31 11.21
N MET A 70 -23.97 -27.04 11.07
CA MET A 70 -24.71 -25.92 11.62
C MET A 70 -26.08 -25.74 10.97
N THR A 71 -26.17 -25.95 9.65
CA THR A 71 -27.47 -25.94 8.95
C THR A 71 -28.42 -27.06 9.39
N LYS A 72 -27.90 -28.14 9.99
CA LYS A 72 -28.71 -29.25 10.52
C LYS A 72 -29.02 -29.11 12.01
N SER A 73 -28.12 -28.52 12.79
CA SER A 73 -28.11 -28.63 14.25
C SER A 73 -28.45 -27.35 14.99
N CYS A 74 -28.47 -26.19 14.32
CA CYS A 74 -28.75 -24.89 14.94
C CYS A 74 -29.89 -24.17 14.23
N HIS A 75 -30.61 -23.31 14.96
CA HIS A 75 -31.55 -22.38 14.34
C HIS A 75 -30.79 -21.22 13.69
N LEU A 76 -31.37 -20.65 12.63
CA LEU A 76 -30.77 -19.54 11.87
C LEU A 76 -30.47 -18.32 12.75
N ASP A 77 -31.26 -18.10 13.80
CA ASP A 77 -31.11 -16.97 14.72
C ASP A 77 -29.95 -17.15 15.73
N ASP A 78 -29.44 -18.37 15.91
CA ASP A 78 -28.36 -18.66 16.85
C ASP A 78 -26.97 -18.23 16.34
N ASN A 79 -26.86 -17.92 15.04
CA ASN A 79 -25.66 -17.45 14.35
C ASN A 79 -24.35 -18.16 14.78
N PRO A 80 -24.29 -19.50 14.71
CA PRO A 80 -23.11 -20.24 15.12
C PRO A 80 -21.92 -19.94 14.21
N ASN A 81 -20.73 -19.82 14.82
CA ASN A 81 -19.57 -19.27 14.14
C ASN A 81 -18.29 -20.05 14.47
N LEU A 82 -17.57 -20.51 13.43
CA LEU A 82 -16.27 -21.17 13.58
C LEU A 82 -15.18 -20.11 13.74
N LYS A 83 -14.57 -20.02 14.92
CA LYS A 83 -13.57 -18.98 15.21
C LYS A 83 -12.18 -19.35 14.69
N THR A 84 -11.64 -20.48 15.14
CA THR A 84 -10.29 -20.95 14.83
C THR A 84 -10.27 -22.44 14.55
N ILE A 85 -9.33 -22.87 13.71
CA ILE A 85 -8.98 -24.27 13.48
C ILE A 85 -7.50 -24.42 13.79
N GLU A 86 -7.20 -25.21 14.84
CA GLU A 86 -5.85 -25.47 15.31
C GLU A 86 -5.56 -26.97 15.21
N PHE A 87 -4.45 -27.32 14.58
CA PHE A 87 -3.97 -28.70 14.48
C PHE A 87 -2.47 -28.74 14.20
N SER A 88 -1.85 -29.89 14.44
CA SER A 88 -0.44 -30.11 14.12
C SER A 88 -0.26 -31.26 13.13
N ILE A 89 0.79 -31.15 12.31
CA ILE A 89 1.27 -32.25 11.45
C ILE A 89 2.77 -32.37 11.68
N LYS A 90 3.20 -33.49 12.26
CA LYS A 90 4.63 -33.79 12.54
C LYS A 90 5.33 -32.58 13.18
N ASP A 91 4.82 -32.16 14.33
CA ASP A 91 5.34 -31.05 15.15
C ASP A 91 5.22 -29.63 14.56
N ASN A 92 4.68 -29.48 13.35
CA ASN A 92 4.33 -28.17 12.80
C ASN A 92 2.93 -27.78 13.24
N PHE A 93 2.80 -26.63 13.90
CA PHE A 93 1.53 -26.09 14.37
C PHE A 93 0.89 -25.20 13.30
N PHE A 94 -0.40 -25.43 13.05
CA PHE A 94 -1.21 -24.65 12.13
C PHE A 94 -2.38 -24.02 12.88
N ASN A 95 -2.58 -22.73 12.67
CA ASN A 95 -3.71 -21.98 13.19
C ASN A 95 -4.38 -21.21 12.04
N PHE A 96 -5.68 -21.43 11.85
CA PHE A 96 -6.50 -20.73 10.86
C PHE A 96 -7.69 -20.05 11.55
N SER A 97 -7.72 -18.72 11.54
CA SER A 97 -8.83 -17.90 12.02
C SER A 97 -9.81 -17.56 10.88
N PHE A 98 -11.11 -17.76 11.08
CA PHE A 98 -12.13 -17.64 10.02
C PHE A 98 -13.06 -16.42 10.16
N ASN A 99 -13.14 -15.81 11.35
CA ASN A 99 -14.19 -14.83 11.64
C ASN A 99 -13.72 -13.51 12.18
N GLU A 100 -12.48 -13.17 11.87
CA GLU A 100 -11.96 -11.89 12.22
C GLU A 100 -11.28 -11.34 10.96
N GLU A 101 -11.98 -10.44 10.27
CA GLU A 101 -11.30 -9.23 9.80
C GLU A 101 -10.79 -8.56 11.06
N ASN A 102 -9.68 -9.11 11.57
CA ASN A 102 -9.40 -9.02 12.97
C ASN A 102 -9.08 -7.57 13.23
N VAL A 103 -9.88 -6.93 14.07
CA VAL A 103 -9.62 -5.56 14.53
C VAL A 103 -8.16 -5.50 14.99
N GLU A 104 -7.66 -6.58 15.60
CA GLU A 104 -6.25 -6.80 15.91
C GLU A 104 -5.32 -6.81 14.68
N ILE A 105 -5.67 -7.50 13.59
CA ILE A 105 -4.87 -7.55 12.35
C ILE A 105 -4.87 -6.18 11.65
N LYS A 106 -6.00 -5.46 11.61
CA LYS A 106 -6.08 -4.10 11.07
C LYS A 106 -5.24 -3.14 11.93
N HIS A 107 -5.37 -3.21 13.25
CA HIS A 107 -4.52 -2.43 14.18
C HIS A 107 -3.03 -2.76 14.02
N LYS A 108 -2.66 -4.04 13.86
CA LYS A 108 -1.27 -4.44 13.59
C LYS A 108 -0.77 -3.87 12.26
N ALA A 109 -1.57 -3.93 11.20
CA ALA A 109 -1.21 -3.33 9.91
C ALA A 109 -1.04 -1.80 10.03
N ARG A 110 -1.97 -1.13 10.72
CA ARG A 110 -1.94 0.32 10.93
C ARG A 110 -0.75 0.77 11.80
N ALA A 111 -0.42 0.01 12.84
CA ALA A 111 0.78 0.21 13.65
C ALA A 111 2.06 -0.01 12.83
N ALA A 112 2.07 -1.01 11.94
CA ALA A 112 3.19 -1.24 11.04
C ALA A 112 3.35 -0.10 10.03
N VAL A 113 2.27 0.46 9.48
CA VAL A 113 2.33 1.69 8.65
C VAL A 113 2.97 2.83 9.44
N GLN A 114 2.49 3.09 10.66
CA GLN A 114 3.01 4.14 11.52
C GLN A 114 4.51 3.95 11.85
N ALA A 115 4.91 2.72 12.17
CA ALA A 115 6.30 2.38 12.46
C ALA A 115 7.19 2.56 11.22
N CYS A 116 6.71 2.17 10.04
CA CYS A 116 7.43 2.39 8.79
C CYS A 116 7.62 3.88 8.50
N ASP A 117 6.56 4.68 8.63
CA ASP A 117 6.62 6.11 8.30
C ASP A 117 7.52 6.87 9.31
N LYS A 118 7.41 6.58 10.62
CA LYS A 118 8.29 7.17 11.64
C LYS A 118 9.75 6.71 11.53
N GLY A 119 9.95 5.42 11.23
CA GLY A 119 11.27 4.82 11.09
C GLY A 119 11.91 5.01 9.71
N GLN A 120 11.22 5.67 8.78
CA GLN A 120 11.63 5.81 7.37
C GLN A 120 11.98 4.46 6.70
N VAL A 121 11.23 3.41 7.06
CA VAL A 121 11.44 2.05 6.55
C VAL A 121 10.89 1.97 5.13
N THR A 122 11.74 1.59 4.18
CA THR A 122 11.32 1.40 2.79
C THR A 122 10.41 0.18 2.67
N ARG A 123 9.58 0.15 1.63
CA ARG A 123 8.74 -1.01 1.30
C ARG A 123 9.54 -2.31 1.25
N GLU A 124 10.69 -2.28 0.57
CA GLU A 124 11.60 -3.43 0.45
C GLU A 124 12.19 -3.82 1.82
N GLY A 125 12.61 -2.83 2.62
CA GLY A 125 13.06 -3.07 3.99
C GLY A 125 11.99 -3.76 4.84
N TYR A 126 10.74 -3.31 4.73
CA TYR A 126 9.62 -3.94 5.44
C TYR A 126 9.28 -5.34 4.90
N GLN A 127 9.40 -5.57 3.59
CA GLN A 127 9.24 -6.91 3.00
C GLN A 127 10.26 -7.89 3.60
N ILE A 128 11.52 -7.48 3.74
CA ILE A 128 12.57 -8.29 4.37
C ILE A 128 12.20 -8.58 5.83
N LEU A 129 11.82 -7.55 6.61
CA LEU A 129 11.44 -7.72 8.02
C LEU A 129 10.25 -8.68 8.20
N SER A 130 9.19 -8.49 7.42
CA SER A 130 7.99 -9.32 7.46
C SER A 130 8.19 -10.72 6.87
N SER A 131 9.30 -10.98 6.18
CA SER A 131 9.68 -12.34 5.74
C SER A 131 10.29 -13.18 6.86
N ILE A 132 10.97 -12.52 7.81
CA ILE A 132 11.68 -13.15 8.92
C ILE A 132 10.74 -13.40 10.11
N SER A 133 9.87 -12.44 10.44
CA SER A 133 8.91 -12.56 11.54
C SER A 133 7.52 -12.92 11.03
N GLN A 134 6.96 -14.01 11.54
CA GLN A 134 5.59 -14.43 11.23
C GLN A 134 4.52 -13.57 11.93
N ASP A 135 4.89 -12.87 13.01
CA ASP A 135 3.99 -12.03 13.80
C ASP A 135 3.72 -10.66 13.13
N LEU A 136 4.59 -10.25 12.21
CA LEU A 136 4.42 -9.02 11.45
C LEU A 136 3.37 -9.17 10.35
N PRO A 137 2.51 -8.16 10.13
CA PRO A 137 1.61 -8.17 8.99
C PRO A 137 2.43 -8.18 7.69
N ARG A 138 2.03 -9.03 6.74
CA ARG A 138 2.67 -9.13 5.43
C ARG A 138 2.58 -7.80 4.70
N GLU A 139 3.60 -7.48 3.89
CA GLU A 139 3.70 -6.18 3.23
C GLU A 139 2.45 -5.79 2.44
N TRP A 140 1.83 -6.72 1.71
CA TRP A 140 0.62 -6.40 0.95
C TRP A 140 -0.54 -5.90 1.83
N LYS A 141 -0.64 -6.37 3.09
CA LYS A 141 -1.64 -5.88 4.06
C LYS A 141 -1.30 -4.48 4.54
N VAL A 142 -0.02 -4.22 4.82
CA VAL A 142 0.46 -2.88 5.24
C VAL A 142 0.28 -1.87 4.10
N SER A 143 0.53 -2.29 2.85
CA SER A 143 0.29 -1.47 1.66
C SER A 143 -1.21 -1.18 1.46
N ALA A 144 -2.08 -2.18 1.63
CA ALA A 144 -3.53 -1.98 1.58
C ALA A 144 -4.01 -1.00 2.66
N GLU A 145 -3.57 -1.16 3.92
CA GLU A 145 -3.91 -0.23 5.00
C GLU A 145 -3.37 1.18 4.74
N LYS A 146 -2.18 1.31 4.13
CA LYS A 146 -1.65 2.62 3.72
C LYS A 146 -2.53 3.30 2.67
N LYS A 147 -3.07 2.54 1.71
CA LYS A 147 -4.07 3.06 0.74
C LYS A 147 -5.34 3.50 1.45
N GLU A 148 -5.84 2.71 2.40
CA GLU A 148 -7.04 3.03 3.18
C GLU A 148 -6.86 4.33 3.99
N ILE A 149 -5.75 4.47 4.72
CA ILE A 149 -5.41 5.71 5.44
C ILE A 149 -5.36 6.90 4.48
N THR A 150 -4.81 6.70 3.28
CA THR A 150 -4.73 7.77 2.27
C THR A 150 -6.14 8.20 1.82
N TYR A 151 -7.05 7.25 1.64
CA TYR A 151 -8.45 7.53 1.32
C TYR A 151 -9.13 8.28 2.48
N GLU A 152 -9.06 7.77 3.71
CA GLU A 152 -9.62 8.40 4.90
C GLU A 152 -9.11 9.85 5.08
N ILE A 153 -7.81 10.08 4.91
CA ILE A 153 -7.21 11.41 5.04
C ILE A 153 -7.64 12.33 3.90
N ASN A 154 -7.82 11.83 2.67
CA ASN A 154 -8.29 12.65 1.56
C ASN A 154 -9.74 13.10 1.72
N GLU A 155 -10.59 12.33 2.40
CA GLU A 155 -11.96 12.76 2.75
C GLU A 155 -11.95 13.92 3.75
N ILE A 156 -11.01 13.91 4.71
CA ILE A 156 -10.92 14.94 5.76
C ILE A 156 -10.17 16.18 5.27
N ILE A 157 -9.03 15.98 4.62
CA ILE A 157 -8.12 17.04 4.14
C ILE A 157 -7.80 16.74 2.67
N PRO A 158 -8.74 17.08 1.75
CA PRO A 158 -8.56 16.80 0.34
C PRO A 158 -7.35 17.54 -0.23
N ILE A 159 -6.67 16.89 -1.17
CA ILE A 159 -5.61 17.50 -1.97
C ILE A 159 -6.27 18.08 -3.22
N SER A 160 -6.30 19.41 -3.32
CA SER A 160 -6.66 20.13 -4.54
C SER A 160 -5.46 20.22 -5.47
N LEU A 161 -5.71 20.26 -6.77
CA LEU A 161 -4.67 20.49 -7.78
C LEU A 161 -4.71 21.94 -8.24
N ILE A 162 -3.57 22.62 -8.14
CA ILE A 162 -3.38 23.98 -8.67
C ILE A 162 -2.58 23.89 -9.97
N ASN A 163 -3.04 24.57 -11.01
CA ASN A 163 -2.27 24.71 -12.25
C ASN A 163 -1.15 25.73 -12.06
N ILE A 164 0.09 25.33 -12.34
CA ILE A 164 1.25 26.21 -12.16
C ILE A 164 1.42 27.14 -13.36
N THR A 165 1.23 26.63 -14.59
CA THR A 165 0.95 27.31 -15.89
C THR A 165 1.04 26.32 -17.08
N PRO A 166 0.54 26.63 -18.30
CA PRO A 166 0.21 25.62 -19.31
C PRO A 166 1.45 24.97 -19.92
N SER A 167 1.36 23.65 -20.11
CA SER A 167 2.33 22.77 -20.76
C SER A 167 3.31 23.48 -21.71
N PRO A 168 4.59 23.63 -21.32
CA PRO A 168 5.66 23.79 -22.28
C PRO A 168 5.87 22.44 -22.96
N SER A 169 5.73 22.45 -24.28
CA SER A 169 6.06 21.38 -25.23
C SER A 169 7.19 20.48 -24.76
N ASP A 170 6.93 19.16 -24.84
CA ASP A 170 7.89 18.07 -25.00
C ASP A 170 9.33 18.54 -25.13
N ASN A 171 10.07 18.61 -24.03
CA ASN A 171 11.53 18.60 -24.06
C ASN A 171 12.09 18.06 -22.75
N SER A 172 12.44 16.77 -22.83
CA SER A 172 13.44 16.05 -22.03
C SER A 172 13.13 15.74 -20.56
N VAL A 173 12.72 14.49 -20.30
CA VAL A 173 13.49 13.54 -19.47
C VAL A 173 13.32 12.13 -20.05
N ASN A 174 14.12 11.78 -21.07
CA ASN A 174 14.35 10.38 -21.41
C ASN A 174 15.28 9.78 -20.34
N SER A 175 14.72 9.49 -19.18
CA SER A 175 15.25 8.44 -18.33
C SER A 175 14.30 7.27 -18.47
N GLU A 176 14.77 6.07 -18.81
CA GLU A 176 13.98 4.86 -18.70
C GLU A 176 13.45 4.75 -17.26
N ILE A 177 12.21 5.18 -17.07
CA ILE A 177 11.48 5.02 -15.82
C ILE A 177 10.95 3.59 -15.89
N HIS A 178 11.64 2.66 -15.24
CA HIS A 178 11.13 1.31 -14.97
C HIS A 178 10.05 1.38 -13.86
N ILE A 179 8.95 2.11 -14.12
CA ILE A 179 7.72 2.03 -13.32
C ILE A 179 6.76 1.20 -14.15
N ASN A 180 6.54 -0.06 -13.76
CA ASN A 180 5.60 -0.97 -14.42
C ASN A 180 4.17 -0.87 -13.86
N ASP A 181 3.90 0.12 -13.01
CA ASP A 181 2.59 0.30 -12.39
C ASP A 181 1.77 1.35 -13.17
N SER A 182 0.73 0.87 -13.85
CA SER A 182 -0.17 1.69 -14.67
C SER A 182 -0.91 2.76 -13.87
N GLU A 183 -1.18 2.52 -12.58
CA GLU A 183 -1.82 3.48 -11.68
C GLU A 183 -0.89 4.69 -11.45
N ILE A 184 0.39 4.41 -11.22
CA ILE A 184 1.43 5.43 -11.01
C ILE A 184 1.68 6.22 -12.29
N ILE A 185 1.73 5.57 -13.44
CA ILE A 185 1.92 6.24 -14.75
C ILE A 185 0.77 7.20 -15.04
N ASN A 186 -0.47 6.78 -14.84
CA ASN A 186 -1.65 7.62 -15.09
C ASN A 186 -1.69 8.83 -14.13
N ASN A 187 -1.42 8.60 -12.84
CA ASN A 187 -1.32 9.67 -11.84
C ASN A 187 -0.20 10.68 -12.19
N LEU A 188 0.95 10.19 -12.66
CA LEU A 188 2.05 11.05 -13.10
C LEU A 188 1.61 11.93 -14.28
N GLN A 189 0.98 11.35 -15.31
CA GLN A 189 0.47 12.10 -16.47
C GLN A 189 -0.53 13.19 -16.08
N GLN A 190 -1.45 12.89 -15.16
CA GLN A 190 -2.46 13.86 -14.69
C GLN A 190 -1.87 15.00 -13.83
N SER A 191 -0.70 14.78 -13.23
CA SER A 191 0.00 15.71 -12.34
C SER A 191 1.00 16.65 -13.05
N ILE A 192 1.24 16.46 -14.36
CA ILE A 192 2.18 17.29 -15.13
C ILE A 192 1.74 18.76 -15.09
N GLY A 193 2.65 19.66 -14.71
CA GLY A 193 2.39 21.10 -14.65
C GLY A 193 1.45 21.54 -13.52
N LYS A 194 1.14 20.64 -12.57
CA LYS A 194 0.26 20.91 -11.44
C LYS A 194 1.00 20.79 -10.11
N GLY A 195 0.54 21.57 -9.14
CA GLY A 195 0.93 21.46 -7.74
C GLY A 195 -0.21 20.87 -6.93
N GLY A 196 0.12 20.12 -5.88
CA GLY A 196 -0.84 19.72 -4.86
C GLY A 196 -0.95 20.82 -3.81
N GLN A 197 -2.18 21.09 -3.37
CA GLN A 197 -2.49 22.02 -2.30
C GLN A 197 -3.45 21.36 -1.31
N ARG A 198 -3.30 21.67 -0.02
CA ARG A 198 -4.24 21.37 1.04
C ARG A 198 -4.75 22.66 1.65
N ASN A 199 -6.04 22.71 1.92
CA ASN A 199 -6.66 23.84 2.56
C ASN A 199 -6.23 23.93 4.03
N ILE A 200 -5.70 25.08 4.46
CA ILE A 200 -5.18 25.24 5.83
C ILE A 200 -6.28 25.17 6.87
N ILE A 201 -7.52 25.58 6.56
CA ILE A 201 -8.66 25.50 7.47
C ILE A 201 -9.00 24.03 7.76
N ASN A 202 -9.00 23.17 6.74
CA ASN A 202 -9.23 21.73 6.92
C ASN A 202 -8.11 21.07 7.74
N ILE A 203 -6.85 21.49 7.53
CA ILE A 203 -5.73 21.05 8.37
C ILE A 203 -5.96 21.44 9.83
N LEU A 204 -6.35 22.70 10.09
CA LEU A 204 -6.61 23.18 11.46
C LEU A 204 -7.78 22.44 12.11
N LYS A 205 -8.89 22.21 11.39
CA LYS A 205 -10.03 21.41 11.86
C LYS A 205 -9.62 20.02 12.30
N TYR A 206 -8.73 19.38 11.55
CA TYR A 206 -8.23 18.06 11.92
C TYR A 206 -7.31 18.09 13.16
N LEU A 207 -6.45 19.10 13.29
CA LEU A 207 -5.41 19.14 14.32
C LEU A 207 -5.89 19.68 15.68
N ILE A 208 -6.74 20.71 15.68
CA ILE A 208 -7.12 21.45 16.91
C ILE A 208 -7.71 20.53 17.99
N PRO A 209 -8.64 19.60 17.69
CA PRO A 209 -9.19 18.70 18.71
C PRO A 209 -8.09 17.87 19.40
N GLY A 210 -7.11 17.38 18.63
CA GLY A 210 -5.97 16.63 19.16
C GLY A 210 -5.03 17.47 20.02
N LEU A 211 -4.86 18.75 19.68
CA LEU A 211 -4.02 19.68 20.45
C LEU A 211 -4.67 20.14 21.75
N LEU A 212 -6.00 20.32 21.76
CA LEU A 212 -6.77 20.57 22.98
C LEU A 212 -6.67 19.38 23.93
N ASN A 213 -6.83 18.15 23.42
CA ASN A 213 -6.71 16.92 24.23
C ASN A 213 -5.32 16.74 24.86
N ARG A 214 -4.28 17.29 24.24
CA ARG A 214 -2.89 17.26 24.75
C ARG A 214 -2.55 18.47 25.62
N ASN A 215 -3.50 19.38 25.87
CA ASN A 215 -3.29 20.65 26.55
C ASN A 215 -2.20 21.54 25.90
N VAL A 216 -2.00 21.40 24.58
CA VAL A 216 -1.10 22.28 23.81
C VAL A 216 -1.81 23.60 23.47
N LEU A 217 -3.10 23.51 23.18
CA LEU A 217 -3.98 24.67 23.04
C LEU A 217 -4.85 24.80 24.28
N ASP A 218 -5.12 26.04 24.68
CA ASP A 218 -5.98 26.38 25.81
C ASP A 218 -7.11 27.28 25.32
N ILE A 219 -8.34 26.95 25.72
CA ILE A 219 -9.53 27.75 25.41
C ILE A 219 -9.44 29.12 26.09
N THR A 220 -8.75 29.23 27.23
CA THR A 220 -8.55 30.51 27.93
C THR A 220 -7.58 31.44 27.20
N ASN A 221 -6.67 30.88 26.38
CA ASN A 221 -5.80 31.62 25.48
C ASN A 221 -6.04 31.17 24.02
N PRO A 222 -7.11 31.68 23.39
CA PRO A 222 -7.59 31.16 22.11
C PRO A 222 -6.71 31.52 20.90
N THR A 223 -5.50 32.06 21.12
CA THR A 223 -4.61 32.50 20.05
C THR A 223 -3.77 31.33 19.53
N ILE A 224 -3.96 30.99 18.25
CA ILE A 224 -3.14 30.00 17.55
C ILE A 224 -2.09 30.72 16.71
N HIS A 225 -0.82 30.45 17.00
CA HIS A 225 0.32 30.98 16.28
C HIS A 225 0.73 30.00 15.18
N LEU A 226 0.66 30.46 13.93
CA LEU A 226 1.04 29.65 12.76
C LEU A 226 2.36 30.13 12.19
N ARG A 227 3.24 29.20 11.83
CA ARG A 227 4.45 29.47 11.06
C ARG A 227 4.31 28.82 9.69
N ILE A 228 4.32 29.65 8.65
CA ILE A 228 4.46 29.22 7.27
C ILE A 228 5.95 29.20 6.91
N SER A 229 6.41 28.14 6.27
CA SER A 229 7.81 27.99 5.86
C SER A 229 7.89 27.27 4.53
N GLY A 230 8.78 27.72 3.65
CA GLY A 230 9.08 27.04 2.39
C GLY A 230 10.52 26.54 2.39
N ASP A 231 10.76 25.35 1.85
CA ASP A 231 12.10 24.92 1.49
C ASP A 231 12.22 24.86 -0.03
N GLY A 232 12.96 25.81 -0.60
CA GLY A 232 13.46 25.73 -1.99
C GLY A 232 14.55 24.66 -2.17
N ARG A 233 14.61 23.65 -1.31
CA ARG A 233 15.62 22.58 -1.36
C ARG A 233 15.10 21.42 -2.21
N ASN A 234 16.01 20.81 -2.97
CA ASN A 234 15.67 19.69 -3.85
C ASN A 234 15.17 18.48 -3.02
N VAL A 235 13.86 18.30 -2.87
CA VAL A 235 13.27 17.19 -2.09
C VAL A 235 13.26 15.84 -2.83
N GLY A 236 14.16 15.63 -3.79
CA GLY A 236 14.26 14.39 -4.56
C GLY A 236 15.58 14.25 -5.32
N ARG A 237 16.03 13.00 -5.53
CA ARG A 237 17.29 12.71 -6.25
C ARG A 237 17.22 12.98 -7.76
N LYS A 238 16.03 13.22 -8.34
CA LYS A 238 15.82 13.36 -9.79
C LYS A 238 14.98 14.58 -10.22
N VAL A 239 13.96 14.99 -9.46
CA VAL A 239 13.08 16.11 -9.80
C VAL A 239 13.13 17.14 -8.67
N LYS A 240 13.42 18.40 -9.02
CA LYS A 240 13.35 19.50 -8.04
C LYS A 240 11.90 19.71 -7.64
N GLN A 241 11.65 19.89 -6.35
CA GLN A 241 10.33 20.17 -5.81
C GLN A 241 10.44 21.39 -4.90
N VAL A 242 9.36 22.17 -4.85
CA VAL A 242 9.18 23.25 -3.90
C VAL A 242 8.06 22.84 -2.97
N MET A 243 8.31 22.92 -1.68
CA MET A 243 7.34 22.59 -0.65
C MET A 243 7.11 23.79 0.27
N VAL A 244 5.84 24.02 0.60
CA VAL A 244 5.41 24.98 1.61
C VAL A 244 4.70 24.22 2.71
N THR A 245 5.11 24.51 3.94
CA THR A 245 4.67 23.85 5.16
C THR A 245 4.07 24.86 6.13
N CYS A 246 3.22 24.37 7.01
CA CYS A 246 2.72 25.10 8.18
C CYS A 246 3.01 24.30 9.46
N SER A 247 3.32 25.01 10.53
CA SER A 247 3.48 24.45 11.87
C SER A 247 2.74 25.31 12.89
N ILE A 248 2.24 24.67 13.95
CA ILE A 248 1.56 25.34 15.06
C ILE A 248 2.60 25.63 16.14
N LEU A 249 2.91 26.90 16.35
CA LEU A 249 3.96 27.34 17.27
C LEU A 249 3.56 27.25 18.75
N ASN A 250 2.28 27.03 19.04
CA ASN A 250 1.83 26.80 20.42
C ASN A 250 2.44 25.53 21.03
N ASP A 251 2.83 24.54 20.20
CA ASP A 251 3.54 23.34 20.65
C ASP A 251 5.05 23.60 20.77
N PHE A 252 5.43 24.57 21.62
CA PHE A 252 6.78 25.13 21.65
C PHE A 252 7.87 24.06 21.81
N ASP A 253 7.65 23.10 22.70
CA ASP A 253 8.59 22.03 23.03
C ASP A 253 8.85 21.07 21.86
N ASN A 254 7.94 21.03 20.88
CA ASN A 254 8.02 20.12 19.74
C ASN A 254 8.14 20.85 18.40
N ILE A 255 8.41 22.17 18.36
CA ILE A 255 8.58 22.91 17.10
C ILE A 255 9.70 22.32 16.23
N TYR A 256 10.73 21.74 16.82
CA TYR A 256 11.86 21.17 16.08
C TYR A 256 11.57 19.79 15.45
N ARG A 257 10.42 19.19 15.78
CA ARG A 257 10.06 17.86 15.31
C ARG A 257 9.51 17.93 13.89
N PRO A 258 10.04 17.16 12.93
CA PRO A 258 9.57 17.19 11.55
C PRO A 258 8.09 16.79 11.41
N GLU A 259 7.55 15.99 12.34
CA GLU A 259 6.15 15.57 12.37
C GLU A 259 5.16 16.73 12.61
N ASN A 260 5.66 17.88 13.07
CA ASN A 260 4.85 19.08 13.33
C ASN A 260 4.87 20.08 12.16
N TYR A 261 5.49 19.71 11.03
CA TYR A 261 5.47 20.49 9.79
C TYR A 261 4.53 19.85 8.77
N TYR A 262 3.36 20.46 8.60
CA TYR A 262 2.32 19.98 7.70
C TYR A 262 2.49 20.58 6.31
N THR A 263 2.70 19.75 5.30
CA THR A 263 2.75 20.20 3.91
C THR A 263 1.39 20.78 3.47
N ILE A 264 1.40 22.05 3.08
CA ILE A 264 0.23 22.74 2.50
C ILE A 264 0.32 22.71 0.98
N ILE A 265 1.50 23.02 0.42
CA ILE A 265 1.70 23.08 -1.03
C ILE A 265 2.93 22.25 -1.38
N LEU A 266 2.82 21.50 -2.47
CA LEU A 266 3.93 20.77 -3.06
C LEU A 266 3.83 20.84 -4.57
N TYR A 267 4.90 21.29 -5.24
CA TYR A 267 4.93 21.28 -6.70
C TYR A 267 6.30 20.95 -7.29
N PRO A 268 6.35 20.33 -8.49
CA PRO A 268 7.59 20.11 -9.19
C PRO A 268 8.13 21.44 -9.77
N GLY A 269 9.42 21.68 -9.61
CA GLY A 269 10.09 22.85 -10.18
C GLY A 269 11.10 23.47 -9.24
N VAL A 270 11.41 24.73 -9.52
CA VAL A 270 12.27 25.58 -8.71
C VAL A 270 11.48 26.74 -8.15
N GLU A 271 11.93 27.25 -7.00
CA GLU A 271 11.32 28.41 -6.38
C GLU A 271 11.50 29.63 -7.31
N LYS A 272 10.38 30.16 -7.82
CA LYS A 272 10.30 31.36 -8.64
C LYS A 272 9.15 32.21 -8.14
N TYR A 273 9.37 33.51 -8.03
CA TYR A 273 8.38 34.44 -7.48
C TYR A 273 7.06 34.38 -8.26
N GLU A 274 7.12 34.32 -9.59
CA GLU A 274 5.94 34.30 -10.46
C GLU A 274 5.09 33.05 -10.21
N THR A 275 5.75 31.89 -10.11
CA THR A 275 5.10 30.61 -9.78
C THR A 275 4.54 30.62 -8.37
N LEU A 276 5.31 31.07 -7.38
CA LEU A 276 4.86 31.15 -6.00
C LEU A 276 3.65 32.07 -5.86
N ASN A 277 3.61 33.21 -6.56
CA ASN A 277 2.50 34.14 -6.50
C ASN A 277 1.18 33.50 -6.97
N VAL A 278 1.24 32.63 -7.99
CA VAL A 278 0.07 31.87 -8.46
C VAL A 278 -0.29 30.76 -7.47
N VAL A 279 0.69 29.97 -7.04
CA VAL A 279 0.46 28.77 -6.23
C VAL A 279 0.04 29.12 -4.79
N LEU A 280 0.49 30.25 -4.24
CA LEU A 280 0.15 30.70 -2.89
C LEU A 280 -1.17 31.47 -2.82
N GLU A 281 -1.77 31.84 -3.95
CA GLU A 281 -3.00 32.64 -3.97
C GLU A 281 -4.14 32.00 -3.14
N PRO A 282 -4.43 30.68 -3.28
CA PRO A 282 -5.43 30.03 -2.45
C PRO A 282 -5.11 30.07 -0.95
N LEU A 283 -3.85 29.83 -0.58
CA LEU A 283 -3.40 29.90 0.81
C LEU A 283 -3.57 31.32 1.38
N ILE A 284 -3.26 32.36 0.59
CA ILE A 284 -3.43 33.75 1.02
C ILE A 284 -4.91 34.06 1.29
N MET A 285 -5.82 33.63 0.41
CA MET A 285 -7.25 33.78 0.63
C MET A 285 -7.72 33.07 1.90
N GLU A 286 -7.27 31.83 2.12
CA GLU A 286 -7.62 31.05 3.30
C GLU A 286 -7.12 31.71 4.60
N LEU A 287 -5.88 32.23 4.60
CA LEU A 287 -5.31 32.96 5.74
C LEU A 287 -6.04 34.29 6.01
N ARG A 288 -6.44 35.02 4.97
CA ARG A 288 -7.26 36.24 5.12
C ARG A 288 -8.60 35.92 5.75
N LYS A 289 -9.28 34.87 5.27
CA LYS A 289 -10.53 34.40 5.85
C LYS A 289 -10.39 34.06 7.33
N LEU A 290 -9.35 33.32 7.71
CA LEU A 290 -9.06 33.01 9.12
C LEU A 290 -8.83 34.26 9.97
N LYS A 291 -8.16 35.28 9.41
CA LYS A 291 -7.91 36.55 10.10
C LYS A 291 -9.19 37.38 10.29
N GLU A 292 -10.07 37.38 9.29
CA GLU A 292 -11.28 38.21 9.26
C GLU A 292 -12.45 37.57 10.02
N GLU A 293 -12.67 36.27 9.83
CA GLU A 293 -13.82 35.55 10.39
C GLU A 293 -13.50 34.77 11.68
N GLY A 294 -12.21 34.64 12.00
CA GLY A 294 -11.72 33.71 13.02
C GLY A 294 -11.76 32.25 12.56
N PHE A 295 -11.34 31.35 13.44
CA PHE A 295 -11.51 29.91 13.24
C PHE A 295 -12.82 29.44 13.86
N ARG A 296 -13.61 28.66 13.12
CA ARG A 296 -14.85 28.03 13.59
C ARG A 296 -14.77 26.54 13.35
N ASP A 297 -14.86 25.77 14.43
CA ASP A 297 -15.11 24.34 14.35
C ASP A 297 -16.62 24.16 14.11
N ASN A 298 -17.00 23.47 13.03
CA ASN A 298 -18.41 23.26 12.69
C ASN A 298 -18.95 22.07 13.46
#